data_AF-A0AAD4SG48-F1
#
_entry.id   AF-A0AAD4SG48-F1
#
_cell.length_a   1.000
_cell.length_b   1.000
_cell.length_c   1.000
_cell.angle_alpha   90.00
_cell.angle_beta   90.00
_cell.angle_gamma   90.00
#
_symmetry.space_group_name_H-M   'P 1'
#
loop_
_entity.id
_entity.type
_entity.pdbx_description
1 polymer ?
#
loop_
_entity_poly.entity_id
_entity_poly.type
_entity_poly.pdbx_seq_one_letter_code
_entity_poly.pdbx_strand_id
1 'polypeptide(L)'
;MDMEQNYVAVGVLVFTFVFFFLIGLFKRSKSDTILLAGLSGSGKTVLFYKLRDGSELEKKTVTSMDPNEGDFVLHSEFSKKGKIRPVRVIDVPGDSGLRAKLDEYLPQAAGLIFVVDAVGFSTNCRAAAEYLYEILTNALVVKKKVPVLIMCNKSDKKNADTKEFIWKQLEKEIDKLRASRTAVSAADMSTEYALGVAGETFKFSQCRNKVSVGESSGLTGKISLVELFIREHVY
;
A
#
# COMPACT_ATOMS: atom_id res chain seq x y z
N MET A 1 19.22 59.20 -11.96
CA MET A 1 18.57 58.51 -10.83
C MET A 1 17.79 57.28 -11.31
N ASP A 2 17.43 57.22 -12.60
CA ASP A 2 16.60 56.14 -13.18
C ASP A 2 17.37 54.83 -13.44
N MET A 3 18.68 54.89 -13.68
CA MET A 3 19.46 53.71 -14.05
C MET A 3 19.63 52.72 -12.87
N GLU A 4 19.92 53.23 -11.67
CA GLU A 4 20.01 52.38 -10.47
C GLU A 4 18.65 51.77 -10.10
N GLN A 5 17.56 52.53 -10.21
CA GLN A 5 16.22 52.02 -9.97
C GLN A 5 15.86 50.89 -10.96
N ASN A 6 16.28 51.01 -12.23
CA ASN A 6 16.08 49.96 -13.22
C ASN A 6 16.86 48.68 -12.90
N TYR A 7 18.11 48.77 -12.43
CA TYR A 7 18.89 47.60 -12.02
C TYR A 7 18.29 46.91 -10.79
N VAL A 8 17.83 47.68 -9.80
CA VAL A 8 17.14 47.13 -8.62
C VAL A 8 15.83 46.43 -9.03
N ALA A 9 15.04 47.04 -9.92
CA ALA A 9 13.79 46.45 -10.39
C ALA A 9 14.01 45.13 -11.15
N VAL A 10 15.01 45.07 -12.04
CA VAL A 10 15.37 43.84 -12.75
C VAL A 10 15.88 42.78 -11.78
N GLY A 11 16.70 43.16 -10.80
CA GLY A 11 17.19 42.25 -9.76
C GLY A 11 16.07 41.60 -8.95
N VAL A 12 15.06 42.37 -8.53
CA VAL A 12 13.88 41.86 -7.82
C VAL A 12 13.06 40.91 -8.69
N LEU A 13 12.92 41.20 -9.98
CA LEU A 13 12.13 40.39 -10.91
C LEU A 13 12.80 39.04 -11.20
N VAL A 14 14.12 39.02 -11.38
CA VAL A 14 14.89 37.78 -11.54
C VAL A 14 14.86 36.96 -10.24
N PHE A 15 15.06 37.59 -9.08
CA PHE A 15 15.02 36.90 -7.80
C PHE A 15 13.66 36.26 -7.53
N THR A 16 12.56 36.97 -7.79
CA THR A 16 11.21 36.41 -7.61
C THR A 16 10.95 35.26 -8.56
N PHE A 17 11.35 35.35 -9.83
CA PHE A 17 11.20 34.26 -10.80
C PHE A 17 11.99 33.01 -10.39
N VAL A 18 13.26 33.18 -9.98
CA VAL A 18 14.10 32.08 -9.48
C VAL A 18 13.54 31.49 -8.19
N PHE A 19 13.06 32.32 -7.26
CA PHE A 19 12.45 31.88 -6.01
C PHE A 19 11.18 31.04 -6.25
N PHE A 20 10.27 31.50 -7.09
CA PHE A 20 9.06 30.73 -7.45
C PHE A 20 9.38 29.47 -8.27
N PHE A 21 10.39 29.51 -9.14
CA PHE A 21 10.86 28.35 -9.89
C PHE A 21 11.46 27.28 -8.95
N LEU A 22 12.29 27.68 -8.00
CA LEU A 22 12.84 26.80 -6.97
C LEU A 22 11.72 26.22 -6.08
N ILE A 23 10.75 27.03 -5.65
CA ILE A 23 9.58 26.52 -4.90
C ILE A 23 8.79 25.50 -5.72
N GLY A 24 8.64 25.72 -7.03
CA GLY A 24 8.01 24.77 -7.95
C GLY A 24 8.75 23.44 -8.03
N LEU A 25 10.09 23.47 -8.02
CA LEU A 25 10.94 22.27 -7.99
C LEU A 25 10.89 21.53 -6.65
N PHE A 26 10.64 22.24 -5.54
CA PHE A 26 10.47 21.64 -4.21
C PHE A 26 9.04 21.17 -3.90
N LYS A 27 8.07 21.37 -4.80
CA LYS A 27 6.75 20.74 -4.66
C LYS A 27 6.89 19.23 -4.81
N ARG A 28 7.01 18.52 -3.68
CA ARG A 28 6.82 17.08 -3.63
C ARG A 28 5.46 16.75 -4.24
N SER A 29 5.43 15.83 -5.22
CA SER A 29 4.14 15.32 -5.68
C SER A 29 3.43 14.69 -4.48
N LYS A 30 2.15 15.02 -4.31
CA LYS A 30 1.35 14.44 -3.23
C LYS A 30 1.23 12.95 -3.55
N SER A 31 1.55 12.09 -2.59
CA SER A 31 1.20 10.68 -2.68
C SER A 31 -0.32 10.56 -2.57
N ASP A 32 -0.97 10.09 -3.62
CA ASP A 32 -2.43 9.93 -3.73
C ASP A 32 -2.84 8.50 -4.17
N THR A 33 -1.85 7.61 -4.29
CA THR A 33 -2.04 6.28 -4.86
C THR A 33 -2.20 5.22 -3.78
N ILE A 34 -3.20 4.36 -3.93
CA ILE A 34 -3.45 3.19 -3.08
C ILE A 34 -3.01 1.94 -3.84
N LEU A 35 -2.09 1.18 -3.26
CA LEU A 35 -1.58 -0.05 -3.86
C LEU A 35 -2.30 -1.27 -3.26
N LEU A 36 -2.80 -2.15 -4.12
CA LEU A 36 -3.29 -3.47 -3.73
C LEU A 36 -2.19 -4.50 -4.00
N ALA A 37 -1.70 -5.12 -2.94
CA ALA A 37 -0.66 -6.16 -3.00
C ALA A 37 -1.13 -7.42 -2.25
N GLY A 38 -0.41 -8.52 -2.42
CA GLY A 38 -0.74 -9.83 -1.82
C GLY A 38 -0.72 -10.97 -2.84
N LEU A 39 -0.80 -12.20 -2.36
CA LEU A 39 -0.65 -13.40 -3.19
C LEU A 39 -1.68 -13.50 -4.32
N SER A 40 -1.34 -14.21 -5.39
CA SER A 40 -2.29 -14.59 -6.44
C SER A 40 -3.50 -15.31 -5.85
N GLY A 41 -4.70 -14.99 -6.34
CA GLY A 41 -5.94 -15.55 -5.82
C GLY A 41 -6.48 -14.94 -4.53
N SER A 42 -5.79 -13.97 -3.90
CA SER A 42 -6.31 -13.30 -2.67
C SER A 42 -7.53 -12.40 -2.91
N GLY A 43 -7.76 -12.00 -4.17
CA GLY A 43 -8.92 -11.21 -4.58
C GLY A 43 -8.65 -9.71 -4.75
N LYS A 44 -7.39 -9.31 -4.95
CA LYS A 44 -7.00 -7.91 -5.25
C LYS A 44 -7.79 -7.30 -6.41
N THR A 45 -7.85 -8.00 -7.55
CA THR A 45 -8.58 -7.56 -8.75
C THR A 45 -10.08 -7.43 -8.49
N VAL A 46 -10.69 -8.37 -7.76
CA VAL A 46 -12.11 -8.27 -7.36
C VAL A 46 -12.34 -7.01 -6.52
N LEU A 47 -11.44 -6.73 -5.57
CA LEU A 47 -11.53 -5.54 -4.74
C LEU A 47 -11.35 -4.25 -5.56
N PHE A 48 -10.42 -4.22 -6.52
CA PHE A 48 -10.21 -3.10 -7.44
C PHE A 48 -11.49 -2.72 -8.19
N TYR A 49 -12.14 -3.69 -8.85
CA TYR A 49 -13.37 -3.43 -9.58
C TYR A 49 -14.53 -3.09 -8.64
N LYS A 50 -14.62 -3.74 -7.47
CA LYS A 50 -15.65 -3.40 -6.47
C LYS A 50 -15.54 -1.95 -5.99
N LEU A 51 -14.32 -1.45 -5.80
CA LEU A 51 -14.07 -0.04 -5.42
C LEU A 51 -14.42 0.93 -6.54
N ARG A 52 -14.17 0.55 -7.81
CA ARG A 52 -14.36 1.40 -8.98
C ARG A 52 -15.82 1.59 -9.37
N ASP A 53 -16.54 0.49 -9.56
CA ASP A 53 -17.88 0.50 -10.17
C ASP A 53 -18.90 -0.36 -9.41
N GLY A 54 -18.52 -0.93 -8.26
CA GLY A 54 -19.41 -1.77 -7.46
C GLY A 54 -19.63 -3.16 -8.05
N SER A 55 -18.93 -3.53 -9.13
CA SER A 55 -19.15 -4.78 -9.86
C SER A 55 -19.05 -6.01 -8.96
N GLU A 56 -20.03 -6.90 -9.11
CA GLU A 56 -19.98 -8.27 -8.61
C GLU A 56 -19.36 -9.14 -9.70
N LEU A 57 -18.03 -9.04 -9.86
CA LEU A 57 -17.29 -9.96 -10.72
C LEU A 57 -17.30 -11.35 -10.09
N GLU A 58 -18.44 -12.04 -10.18
CA GLU A 58 -18.68 -13.38 -9.62
C GLU A 58 -17.86 -14.47 -10.32
N LYS A 59 -17.36 -14.25 -11.54
CA LYS A 59 -16.90 -15.34 -12.41
C LYS A 59 -15.53 -15.08 -13.02
N LYS A 60 -14.56 -15.91 -12.63
CA LYS A 60 -13.26 -16.16 -13.28
C LYS A 60 -12.47 -14.89 -13.62
N THR A 61 -11.96 -14.19 -12.61
CA THR A 61 -10.76 -13.40 -12.85
C THR A 61 -9.60 -14.36 -13.08
N VAL A 62 -8.86 -14.16 -14.17
CA VAL A 62 -7.60 -14.86 -14.44
C VAL A 62 -6.47 -14.12 -13.73
N THR A 63 -5.33 -14.77 -13.54
CA THR A 63 -4.13 -14.12 -12.97
C THR A 63 -3.75 -12.90 -13.81
N SER A 64 -3.69 -11.72 -13.18
CA SER A 64 -3.25 -10.49 -13.85
C SER A 64 -1.77 -10.59 -14.20
N MET A 65 -1.44 -10.38 -15.47
CA MET A 65 -0.06 -10.35 -15.98
C MET A 65 0.54 -8.93 -15.93
N ASP A 66 -0.34 -7.92 -16.03
CA ASP A 66 0.00 -6.50 -15.92
C ASP A 66 -0.82 -5.82 -14.81
N PRO A 67 -0.28 -4.76 -14.19
CA PRO A 67 -1.00 -3.99 -13.17
C PRO A 67 -2.27 -3.36 -13.73
N ASN A 68 -3.38 -3.42 -12.99
CA ASN A 68 -4.57 -2.62 -13.32
C ASN A 68 -4.45 -1.28 -12.60
N GLU A 69 -4.42 -0.20 -13.35
CA GLU A 69 -4.38 1.17 -12.82
C GLU A 69 -5.72 1.86 -13.10
N GLY A 70 -6.22 2.63 -12.14
CA GLY A 70 -7.43 3.40 -12.33
C GLY A 70 -7.50 4.62 -11.43
N ASP A 71 -7.80 5.76 -12.05
CA ASP A 71 -8.21 6.98 -11.36
C ASP A 71 -9.73 7.04 -11.36
N PHE A 72 -10.34 6.85 -10.20
CA PHE A 72 -11.79 6.82 -10.10
C PHE A 72 -12.29 7.38 -8.78
N VAL A 73 -13.57 7.78 -8.80
CA VAL A 73 -14.31 8.09 -7.60
C VAL A 73 -14.80 6.78 -7.01
N LEU A 74 -14.58 6.57 -5.71
CA LEU A 74 -15.07 5.38 -5.02
C LEU A 74 -16.57 5.20 -5.27
N HIS A 75 -17.01 3.98 -5.60
CA HIS A 75 -18.41 3.72 -5.96
C HIS A 75 -19.41 4.22 -4.90
N SER A 76 -19.06 4.11 -3.61
CA SER A 76 -19.89 4.59 -2.48
C SER A 76 -19.98 6.10 -2.34
N GLU A 77 -19.16 6.89 -3.06
CA GLU A 77 -19.22 8.35 -3.05
C GLU A 77 -20.21 8.91 -4.09
N PHE A 78 -20.62 8.11 -5.09
CA PHE A 78 -21.62 8.57 -6.06
C PHE A 78 -22.98 8.90 -5.43
N SER A 79 -23.30 8.30 -4.29
CA SER A 79 -24.55 8.54 -3.55
C SER A 79 -24.45 9.65 -2.49
N LYS A 80 -23.24 10.17 -2.20
CA LYS A 80 -23.02 11.15 -1.13
C LYS A 80 -22.93 12.58 -1.67
N LYS A 81 -23.57 13.52 -0.97
CA LYS A 81 -23.42 14.96 -1.20
C LYS A 81 -22.13 15.43 -0.52
N GLY A 82 -21.07 15.69 -1.28
CA GLY A 82 -19.79 16.15 -0.76
C GLY A 82 -18.75 16.44 -1.84
N LYS A 83 -17.54 16.85 -1.42
CA LYS A 83 -16.41 17.09 -2.33
C LYS A 83 -15.88 15.75 -2.84
N ILE A 84 -16.33 15.36 -4.02
CA ILE A 84 -15.85 14.18 -4.73
C ILE A 84 -14.39 14.42 -5.15
N ARG A 85 -13.48 13.56 -4.71
CA ARG A 85 -12.10 13.51 -5.23
C ARG A 85 -11.83 12.11 -5.79
N PRO A 86 -11.20 12.01 -6.96
CA PRO A 86 -10.74 10.72 -7.45
C PRO A 86 -9.62 10.20 -6.55
N VAL A 87 -9.53 8.88 -6.46
CA VAL A 87 -8.40 8.15 -5.90
C VAL A 87 -7.75 7.37 -7.02
N ARG A 88 -6.41 7.34 -7.02
CA ARG A 88 -5.65 6.41 -7.87
C ARG A 88 -5.48 5.09 -7.15
N VAL A 89 -5.97 4.00 -7.72
CA VAL A 89 -5.77 2.64 -7.19
C VAL A 89 -5.00 1.82 -8.21
N ILE A 90 -4.04 1.03 -7.72
CA ILE A 90 -3.23 0.14 -8.55
C ILE A 90 -3.30 -1.28 -7.98
N ASP A 91 -3.83 -2.21 -8.77
CA ASP A 91 -3.82 -3.65 -8.50
C ASP A 91 -2.55 -4.26 -9.07
N VAL A 92 -1.60 -4.60 -8.20
CA VAL A 92 -0.31 -5.18 -8.60
C VAL A 92 -0.43 -6.71 -8.65
N PRO A 93 0.06 -7.37 -9.73
CA PRO A 93 0.08 -8.82 -9.81
C PRO A 93 0.70 -9.48 -8.57
N GLY A 94 0.06 -10.57 -8.11
CA GLY A 94 0.50 -11.29 -6.90
C GLY A 94 1.47 -12.44 -7.15
N ASP A 95 1.74 -12.75 -8.41
CA ASP A 95 2.63 -13.82 -8.82
C ASP A 95 4.07 -13.47 -8.44
N SER A 96 4.84 -14.45 -7.94
CA SER A 96 6.20 -14.18 -7.42
C SER A 96 7.11 -13.53 -8.46
N GLY A 97 6.96 -13.87 -9.75
CA GLY A 97 7.77 -13.28 -10.82
C GLY A 97 7.43 -11.81 -11.11
N LEU A 98 6.26 -11.34 -10.67
CA LEU A 98 5.75 -10.00 -10.99
C LEU A 98 5.69 -9.06 -9.77
N ARG A 99 6.07 -9.53 -8.57
CA ARG A 99 6.07 -8.71 -7.35
C ARG A 99 7.00 -7.51 -7.44
N ALA A 100 8.09 -7.60 -8.21
CA ALA A 100 9.01 -6.49 -8.45
C ALA A 100 8.33 -5.27 -9.09
N LYS A 101 7.21 -5.46 -9.82
CA LYS A 101 6.41 -4.34 -10.36
C LYS A 101 5.85 -3.45 -9.24
N LEU A 102 5.72 -3.93 -8.01
CA LEU A 102 5.29 -3.11 -6.87
C LEU A 102 6.23 -1.93 -6.64
N ASP A 103 7.54 -2.14 -6.81
CA ASP A 103 8.58 -1.12 -6.54
C ASP A 103 8.46 0.09 -7.47
N GLU A 104 7.93 -0.09 -8.68
CA GLU A 104 7.66 0.99 -9.64
C GLU A 104 6.62 1.99 -9.11
N TYR A 105 5.70 1.54 -8.26
CA TYR A 105 4.58 2.33 -7.76
C TYR A 105 4.74 2.81 -6.31
N LEU A 106 5.63 2.19 -5.52
CA LEU A 106 5.93 2.62 -4.14
C LEU A 106 6.30 4.11 -4.00
N PRO A 107 7.01 4.76 -4.95
CA PRO A 107 7.28 6.20 -4.87
C PRO A 107 6.02 7.07 -4.81
N GLN A 108 4.87 6.59 -5.31
CA GLN A 108 3.60 7.33 -5.36
C GLN A 108 2.61 6.89 -4.27
N ALA A 109 2.91 5.81 -3.54
CA ALA A 109 2.03 5.22 -2.55
C ALA A 109 1.70 6.19 -1.39
N ALA A 110 0.41 6.44 -1.21
CA ALA A 110 -0.20 7.07 -0.03
C ALA A 110 -0.58 6.04 1.03
N GLY A 111 -0.89 4.81 0.60
CA GLY A 111 -1.21 3.67 1.44
C GLY A 111 -1.12 2.37 0.66
N LEU A 112 -0.93 1.27 1.38
CA LEU A 112 -0.83 -0.08 0.81
C LEU A 112 -1.84 -1.00 1.50
N ILE A 113 -2.61 -1.73 0.71
CA ILE A 113 -3.56 -2.74 1.19
C ILE A 113 -3.01 -4.11 0.80
N PHE A 114 -2.58 -4.87 1.80
CA PHE A 114 -2.10 -6.23 1.62
C PHE A 114 -3.25 -7.22 1.76
N VAL A 115 -3.75 -7.73 0.63
CA VAL A 115 -4.92 -8.59 0.57
C VAL A 115 -4.53 -10.06 0.79
N VAL A 116 -5.17 -10.67 1.79
CA VAL A 116 -4.98 -12.07 2.19
C VAL A 116 -6.24 -12.87 1.91
N ASP A 117 -6.11 -14.08 1.36
CA ASP A 117 -7.24 -15.02 1.27
C ASP A 117 -7.49 -15.66 2.64
N ALA A 118 -8.56 -15.29 3.33
CA ALA A 118 -8.87 -15.84 4.64
C ALA A 118 -9.22 -17.33 4.62
N VAL A 119 -9.68 -17.88 3.49
CA VAL A 119 -10.02 -19.32 3.40
C VAL A 119 -8.79 -20.18 3.13
N GLY A 120 -7.87 -19.67 2.31
CA GLY A 120 -6.63 -20.36 1.95
C GLY A 120 -5.44 -19.97 2.81
N PHE A 121 -5.62 -19.20 3.88
CA PHE A 121 -4.52 -18.57 4.59
C PHE A 121 -3.59 -19.60 5.23
N SER A 122 -4.14 -20.58 5.96
CA SER A 122 -3.32 -21.58 6.64
C SER A 122 -2.34 -22.31 5.71
N THR A 123 -2.73 -22.62 4.47
CA THR A 123 -1.86 -23.24 3.45
C THR A 123 -0.80 -22.27 2.90
N ASN A 124 -1.14 -20.98 2.82
CA ASN A 124 -0.31 -19.96 2.18
C ASN A 124 0.39 -19.01 3.17
N CYS A 125 0.30 -19.28 4.48
CA CYS A 125 0.74 -18.40 5.55
C CYS A 125 2.20 -17.97 5.37
N ARG A 126 3.08 -18.94 5.08
CA ARG A 126 4.50 -18.69 4.85
C ARG A 126 4.75 -17.77 3.65
N ALA A 127 4.16 -18.09 2.49
CA ALA A 127 4.33 -17.28 1.28
C ALA A 127 3.76 -15.86 1.46
N ALA A 128 2.67 -15.71 2.21
CA ALA A 128 2.07 -14.42 2.54
C ALA A 128 2.97 -13.63 3.50
N ALA A 129 3.53 -14.29 4.52
CA ALA A 129 4.46 -13.68 5.48
C ALA A 129 5.77 -13.24 4.80
N GLU A 130 6.34 -14.05 3.91
CA GLU A 130 7.53 -13.70 3.13
C GLU A 130 7.28 -12.45 2.29
N TYR A 131 6.16 -12.39 1.56
CA TYR A 131 5.85 -11.22 0.74
C TYR A 131 5.56 -9.97 1.61
N LEU A 132 4.82 -10.12 2.70
CA LEU A 132 4.57 -9.01 3.61
C LEU A 132 5.86 -8.50 4.26
N TYR A 133 6.79 -9.40 4.59
CA TYR A 133 8.11 -9.05 5.11
C TYR A 133 8.91 -8.21 4.11
N GLU A 134 8.97 -8.60 2.84
CA GLU A 134 9.61 -7.82 1.77
C GLU A 134 9.03 -6.40 1.68
N ILE A 135 7.70 -6.27 1.73
CA ILE A 135 7.03 -4.96 1.72
C ILE A 135 7.39 -4.13 2.96
N LEU A 136 7.34 -4.72 4.15
CA LEU A 136 7.58 -4.00 5.41
C LEU A 136 9.05 -3.62 5.63
N THR A 137 9.99 -4.31 4.97
CA THR A 137 11.42 -4.01 5.02
C THR A 137 11.89 -3.11 3.86
N ASN A 138 11.04 -2.90 2.85
CA ASN A 138 11.34 -2.04 1.71
C ASN A 138 11.62 -0.60 2.14
N ALA A 139 12.72 -0.04 1.61
CA ALA A 139 13.19 1.29 1.98
C ALA A 139 12.18 2.41 1.69
N LEU A 140 11.42 2.32 0.59
CA LEU A 140 10.42 3.33 0.24
C LEU A 140 9.23 3.28 1.19
N VAL A 141 8.78 2.07 1.54
CA VAL A 141 7.70 1.86 2.51
C VAL A 141 8.12 2.44 3.87
N VAL A 142 9.31 2.07 4.37
CA VAL A 142 9.79 2.47 5.69
C VAL A 142 10.10 3.97 5.77
N LYS A 143 10.86 4.53 4.82
CA LYS A 143 11.27 5.95 4.85
C LYS A 143 10.07 6.89 4.74
N LYS A 144 9.08 6.54 3.91
CA LYS A 144 7.85 7.34 3.74
C LYS A 144 6.79 7.05 4.80
N LYS A 145 7.01 6.05 5.66
CA LYS A 145 6.03 5.56 6.64
C LYS A 145 4.67 5.23 6.02
N VAL A 146 4.69 4.62 4.82
CA VAL A 146 3.46 4.24 4.10
C VAL A 146 2.59 3.35 5.02
N PRO A 147 1.34 3.74 5.32
CA PRO A 147 0.44 2.92 6.14
C PRO A 147 0.08 1.64 5.39
N VAL A 148 0.01 0.52 6.12
CA VAL A 148 -0.28 -0.81 5.57
C VAL A 148 -1.53 -1.38 6.24
N LEU A 149 -2.55 -1.69 5.44
CA LEU A 149 -3.74 -2.41 5.89
C LEU A 149 -3.66 -3.87 5.44
N ILE A 150 -3.58 -4.80 6.38
CA ILE A 150 -3.73 -6.23 6.12
C ILE A 150 -5.22 -6.54 5.99
N MET A 151 -5.64 -6.88 4.78
CA MET A 151 -7.04 -7.04 4.43
C MET A 151 -7.39 -8.51 4.27
N CYS A 152 -8.04 -9.10 5.30
CA CYS A 152 -8.46 -10.50 5.29
C CYS A 152 -9.72 -10.64 4.44
N ASN A 153 -9.56 -11.00 3.18
CA ASN A 153 -10.62 -11.08 2.19
C ASN A 153 -11.29 -12.47 2.18
N LYS A 154 -12.50 -12.55 1.61
CA LYS A 154 -13.35 -13.75 1.56
C LYS A 154 -13.86 -14.19 2.94
N SER A 155 -14.01 -13.25 3.88
CA SER A 155 -14.52 -13.50 5.23
C SER A 155 -15.99 -13.92 5.26
N ASP A 156 -16.71 -13.83 4.14
CA ASP A 156 -18.07 -14.35 3.96
C ASP A 156 -18.15 -15.89 3.96
N LYS A 157 -17.03 -16.59 3.75
CA LYS A 157 -17.00 -18.04 3.66
C LYS A 157 -16.88 -18.69 5.03
N LYS A 158 -17.61 -19.80 5.24
CA LYS A 158 -17.65 -20.52 6.54
C LYS A 158 -16.29 -20.97 7.06
N ASN A 159 -15.36 -21.30 6.16
CA ASN A 159 -14.02 -21.77 6.51
C ASN A 159 -12.97 -20.65 6.47
N ALA A 160 -13.40 -19.38 6.55
CA ALA A 160 -12.48 -18.26 6.61
C ALA A 160 -11.84 -18.18 8.01
N ASP A 161 -10.51 -18.10 8.04
CA ASP A 161 -9.76 -17.78 9.24
C ASP A 161 -10.09 -16.34 9.70
N THR A 162 -10.22 -16.11 11.01
CA THR A 162 -10.51 -14.76 11.52
C THR A 162 -9.31 -13.84 11.37
N LYS A 163 -9.54 -12.53 11.30
CA LYS A 163 -8.44 -11.56 11.25
C LYS A 163 -7.46 -11.67 12.42
N GLU A 164 -7.92 -12.02 13.63
CA GLU A 164 -7.06 -12.18 14.79
C GLU A 164 -6.13 -13.39 14.67
N PHE A 165 -6.64 -14.49 14.08
CA PHE A 165 -5.83 -15.66 13.79
C PHE A 165 -4.77 -15.32 12.74
N ILE A 166 -5.18 -14.74 11.61
CA ILE A 166 -4.29 -14.32 10.52
C ILE A 166 -3.21 -13.38 11.04
N TRP A 167 -3.59 -12.36 11.81
CA TRP A 167 -2.67 -11.41 12.44
C TRP A 167 -1.61 -12.11 13.29
N LYS A 168 -2.02 -12.99 14.21
CA LYS A 168 -1.10 -13.70 15.11
C LYS A 168 -0.18 -14.66 14.35
N GLN A 169 -0.67 -15.33 13.31
CA GLN A 169 0.14 -16.25 12.51
C GLN A 169 1.17 -15.49 11.65
N LEU A 170 0.77 -14.37 11.04
CA LEU A 170 1.71 -13.51 10.32
C LEU A 170 2.80 -12.98 11.26
N GLU A 171 2.46 -12.53 12.48
CA GLU A 171 3.46 -12.12 13.46
C GLU A 171 4.46 -13.24 13.78
N LYS A 172 3.94 -14.45 14.03
CA LYS A 172 4.75 -15.63 14.35
C LYS A 172 5.65 -16.05 13.20
N GLU A 173 5.17 -15.98 11.96
CA GLU A 173 5.95 -16.41 10.80
C GLU A 173 7.00 -15.36 10.42
N ILE A 174 6.66 -14.07 10.50
CA ILE A 174 7.63 -12.97 10.34
C ILE A 174 8.73 -13.06 11.41
N ASP A 175 8.40 -13.46 12.64
CA ASP A 175 9.38 -13.68 13.70
C ASP A 175 10.44 -14.72 13.30
N LYS A 176 10.01 -15.83 12.70
CA LYS A 176 10.93 -16.85 12.17
C LYS A 176 11.78 -16.32 11.01
N LEU A 177 11.18 -15.55 10.10
CA LEU A 177 11.86 -14.99 8.93
C LEU A 177 12.98 -14.00 9.31
N ARG A 178 12.76 -13.15 10.31
CA ARG A 178 13.82 -12.24 10.78
C ARG A 178 14.94 -12.99 11.51
N ALA A 179 14.63 -14.05 12.25
CA ALA A 179 15.64 -14.83 12.95
C ALA A 179 16.57 -15.55 11.96
N SER A 180 16.02 -16.12 10.89
CA SER A 180 16.81 -16.77 9.84
C SER A 180 17.67 -15.79 9.04
N ARG A 181 17.15 -14.60 8.69
CA ARG A 181 17.91 -13.59 7.93
C ARG A 181 19.01 -12.90 8.76
N THR A 182 18.79 -12.72 10.06
CA THR A 182 19.83 -12.18 10.97
C THR A 182 21.03 -13.14 11.08
N ALA A 183 20.78 -14.46 11.04
CA ALA A 183 21.85 -15.46 11.08
C ALA A 183 22.70 -15.52 9.79
N VAL A 184 22.18 -15.02 8.66
CA VAL A 184 22.86 -15.04 7.35
C VAL A 184 23.59 -13.72 7.05
N SER A 185 23.20 -12.62 7.69
CA SER A 185 23.63 -11.24 7.32
C SER A 185 25.00 -10.80 7.87
N ALA A 186 25.98 -11.70 7.96
CA ALA A 186 27.37 -11.32 8.23
C ALA A 186 28.14 -10.87 6.96
N ALA A 187 27.56 -11.02 5.76
CA ALA A 187 28.27 -10.82 4.50
C ALA A 187 27.62 -9.82 3.51
N ASP A 188 26.33 -9.52 3.59
CA ASP A 188 25.64 -8.71 2.57
C ASP A 188 25.05 -7.42 3.15
N MET A 189 25.53 -6.28 2.65
CA MET A 189 24.94 -4.96 2.90
C MET A 189 23.60 -4.83 2.14
N SER A 190 22.55 -5.52 2.57
CA SER A 190 21.22 -5.33 1.98
C SER A 190 20.62 -4.01 2.47
N THR A 191 19.99 -3.27 1.56
CA THR A 191 19.24 -2.04 1.84
C THR A 191 17.92 -2.29 2.60
N GLU A 192 17.74 -3.48 3.16
CA GLU A 192 16.55 -3.89 3.89
C GLU A 192 16.57 -3.30 5.30
N TYR A 193 15.46 -2.69 5.70
CA TYR A 193 15.32 -2.19 7.07
C TYR A 193 15.05 -3.35 8.02
N ALA A 194 15.77 -3.38 9.15
CA ALA A 194 15.46 -4.31 10.23
C ALA A 194 14.02 -4.11 10.74
N LEU A 195 13.28 -5.22 10.88
CA LEU A 195 11.88 -5.22 11.26
C LEU A 195 11.70 -5.62 12.74
N GLY A 196 11.02 -4.76 13.50
CA GLY A 196 10.76 -4.98 14.93
C GLY A 196 11.94 -4.65 15.84
N VAL A 197 11.89 -5.16 17.08
CA VAL A 197 12.95 -4.99 18.09
C VAL A 197 13.76 -6.27 18.20
N ALA A 198 15.09 -6.15 18.19
CA ALA A 198 15.99 -7.29 18.34
C ALA A 198 15.86 -7.92 19.73
N GLY A 199 15.76 -9.26 19.80
CA GLY A 199 15.63 -10.00 21.05
C GLY A 199 14.21 -10.12 21.62
N GLU A 200 13.24 -9.37 21.11
CA GLU A 200 11.82 -9.48 21.49
C GLU A 200 11.01 -10.21 20.42
N THR A 201 9.95 -10.94 20.77
CA THR A 201 8.98 -11.51 19.82
C THR A 201 8.32 -10.43 18.95
N PHE A 202 8.08 -10.75 17.68
CA PHE A 202 7.68 -9.75 16.70
C PHE A 202 6.24 -9.34 16.96
N LYS A 203 6.00 -8.03 16.89
CA LYS A 203 4.67 -7.45 16.88
C LYS A 203 4.60 -6.39 15.81
N PHE A 204 3.49 -6.33 15.09
CA PHE A 204 3.29 -5.28 14.08
C PHE A 204 3.29 -3.87 14.68
N SER A 205 3.02 -3.73 15.98
CA SER A 205 3.18 -2.45 16.71
C SER A 205 4.62 -1.95 16.76
N GLN A 206 5.60 -2.83 16.56
CA GLN A 206 7.02 -2.48 16.49
C GLN A 206 7.45 -2.00 15.08
N CYS A 207 6.56 -2.06 14.08
CA CYS A 207 6.83 -1.52 12.75
C CYS A 207 6.92 0.02 12.80
N ARG A 208 7.78 0.60 11.96
CA ARG A 208 7.86 2.07 11.78
C ARG A 208 6.62 2.65 11.09
N ASN A 209 5.94 1.81 10.33
CA ASN A 209 4.73 2.09 9.58
C ASN A 209 3.50 1.75 10.42
N LYS A 210 2.40 2.51 10.27
CA LYS A 210 1.11 2.13 10.84
C LYS A 210 0.63 0.88 10.12
N VAL A 211 0.56 -0.25 10.84
CA VAL A 211 0.00 -1.50 10.34
C VAL A 211 -1.32 -1.77 11.04
N SER A 212 -2.38 -1.98 10.27
CA SER A 212 -3.71 -2.33 10.78
C SER A 212 -4.23 -3.59 10.09
N VAL A 213 -5.30 -4.17 10.63
CA VAL A 213 -5.95 -5.36 10.07
C VAL A 213 -7.46 -5.21 10.05
N GLY A 214 -8.09 -5.80 9.04
CA GLY A 214 -9.52 -5.96 9.02
C GLY A 214 -10.01 -7.15 8.22
N GLU A 215 -11.32 -7.19 8.04
CA GLU A 215 -12.03 -8.21 7.26
C GLU A 215 -12.83 -7.59 6.15
N SER A 216 -12.85 -8.27 5.00
CA SER A 216 -13.61 -7.84 3.84
C SER A 216 -14.18 -9.03 3.11
N SER A 217 -15.23 -8.75 2.37
CA SER A 217 -15.74 -9.65 1.36
C SER A 217 -15.94 -8.85 0.09
N GLY A 218 -15.00 -8.98 -0.85
CA GLY A 218 -15.13 -8.38 -2.18
C GLY A 218 -16.40 -8.85 -2.89
N LEU A 219 -16.83 -10.08 -2.63
CA LEU A 219 -18.04 -10.66 -3.22
C LEU A 219 -19.32 -9.99 -2.67
N THR A 220 -19.49 -9.98 -1.35
CA THR A 220 -20.71 -9.41 -0.72
C THR A 220 -20.68 -7.89 -0.62
N GLY A 221 -19.61 -7.23 -1.08
CA GLY A 221 -19.43 -5.78 -1.01
C GLY A 221 -19.17 -5.24 0.39
N LYS A 222 -18.86 -6.09 1.37
CA LYS A 222 -18.41 -5.66 2.71
C LYS A 222 -16.96 -5.17 2.64
N ILE A 223 -16.78 -3.94 2.15
CA ILE A 223 -15.47 -3.31 1.93
C ILE A 223 -15.34 -1.94 2.62
N SER A 224 -16.23 -1.61 3.57
CA SER A 224 -16.28 -0.31 4.24
C SER A 224 -14.96 0.12 4.89
N LEU A 225 -14.22 -0.83 5.48
CA LEU A 225 -12.91 -0.55 6.07
C LEU A 225 -11.86 -0.18 5.02
N VAL A 226 -11.89 -0.81 3.85
CA VAL A 226 -11.02 -0.46 2.72
C VAL A 226 -11.28 0.98 2.30
N GLU A 227 -12.54 1.34 2.11
CA GLU A 227 -12.89 2.70 1.74
C GLU A 227 -12.54 3.72 2.83
N LEU A 228 -12.71 3.38 4.10
CA LEU A 228 -12.31 4.23 5.22
C LEU A 228 -10.79 4.48 5.22
N PHE A 229 -10.00 3.43 5.00
CA PHE A 229 -8.55 3.53 4.89
C PHE A 229 -8.13 4.43 3.71
N ILE A 230 -8.79 4.28 2.55
CA ILE A 230 -8.55 5.15 1.40
C ILE A 230 -8.90 6.61 1.74
N ARG A 231 -10.02 6.83 2.42
CA ARG A 231 -10.45 8.18 2.85
C ARG A 231 -9.43 8.82 3.81
N GLU A 232 -8.90 8.06 4.76
CA GLU A 232 -7.92 8.55 5.75
C GLU A 232 -6.58 8.98 5.12
N HIS A 233 -6.18 8.35 4.01
CA HIS A 233 -4.83 8.50 3.46
C HIS A 233 -4.72 9.28 2.14
N VAL A 234 -5.82 9.47 1.42
CA VAL A 234 -5.82 10.18 0.11
C VAL A 234 -6.48 11.56 0.19
N TYR A 235 -7.60 11.67 0.90
CA TYR A 235 -8.44 12.88 0.92
C TYR A 235 -7.90 13.96 1.84
#